data_AF-A0AAE4VGW8-F1
#
_entry.id   AF-A0AAE4VGW8-F1
#
_cell.length_a   1.000
_cell.length_b   1.000
_cell.length_c   1.000
_cell.angle_alpha   90.00
_cell.angle_beta   90.00
_cell.angle_gamma   90.00
#
_symmetry.space_group_name_H-M   'P 1'
#
loop_
_entity.id
_entity.type
_entity.pdbx_description
1 polymer ?
#
loop_
_entity_poly.entity_id
_entity_poly.type
_entity_poly.pdbx_seq_one_letter_code
_entity_poly.pdbx_strand_id
1 'polypeptide(L)'
;MNKKLLSTGVALVAAAITLSGCATAESVSAPSSSPSVPDTTAADEVLRHVVGLGATGLDATAARAALESGRPYLVGLPDGASVACHTALLVPGSAAPWILNAAIKAEGAALETDYAQVGCSGRSVPASTTPSAPIAPMDTAAAEAAQREGKPFIYAIPNGTNPTCNVAVRLTDGTEWFLNRSTGPTKRGNELGRVQKQYGCTNGEVVPGVPAGN
;
A
#
# COMPACT_ATOMS: atom_id res chain seq x y z
N MET A 1 -35.21 -39.10 -39.46
CA MET A 1 -35.26 -37.73 -40.03
C MET A 1 -33.99 -37.01 -39.58
N ASN A 2 -32.92 -37.12 -40.37
CA ASN A 2 -32.46 -36.17 -41.41
C ASN A 2 -31.57 -35.07 -40.78
N LYS A 3 -30.25 -35.30 -40.63
CA LYS A 3 -29.14 -34.98 -41.56
C LYS A 3 -28.99 -33.49 -41.90
N LYS A 4 -27.82 -32.92 -41.55
CA LYS A 4 -26.76 -32.31 -42.41
C LYS A 4 -25.72 -31.67 -41.45
N LEU A 5 -24.47 -32.11 -41.29
CA LEU A 5 -23.30 -32.24 -42.20
C LEU A 5 -22.97 -30.97 -42.98
N LEU A 6 -21.76 -30.42 -42.74
CA LEU A 6 -20.66 -30.05 -43.67
C LEU A 6 -19.70 -29.10 -42.91
N SER A 7 -18.41 -29.43 -42.64
CA SER A 7 -17.27 -29.58 -43.57
C SER A 7 -16.99 -28.24 -44.27
N THR A 8 -15.80 -27.66 -44.45
CA THR A 8 -14.38 -28.07 -44.64
C THR A 8 -13.64 -26.72 -44.76
N GLY A 9 -12.32 -26.52 -44.63
CA GLY A 9 -11.19 -27.28 -45.14
C GLY A 9 -10.00 -26.33 -45.31
N VAL A 10 -8.81 -26.92 -45.23
CA VAL A 10 -7.47 -26.34 -45.41
C VAL A 10 -7.22 -25.99 -46.87
N ALA A 11 -6.40 -24.97 -47.15
CA ALA A 11 -5.64 -24.89 -48.41
C ALA A 11 -4.30 -24.14 -48.22
N LEU A 12 -3.21 -24.90 -48.35
CA LEU A 12 -1.87 -24.43 -48.71
C LEU A 12 -1.89 -23.91 -50.15
N VAL A 13 -1.22 -22.79 -50.43
CA VAL A 13 -0.73 -22.47 -51.77
C VAL A 13 0.73 -22.03 -51.66
N ALA A 14 1.60 -22.86 -52.21
CA ALA A 14 2.96 -22.52 -52.56
C ALA A 14 2.95 -21.77 -53.90
N ALA A 15 3.75 -20.70 -54.01
CA ALA A 15 4.13 -20.11 -55.29
C ALA A 15 5.64 -19.91 -55.30
N ALA A 16 6.33 -20.70 -56.11
CA ALA A 16 7.70 -20.50 -56.49
C ALA A 16 7.76 -19.50 -57.64
N ILE A 17 8.61 -18.47 -57.53
CA ILE A 17 9.08 -17.69 -58.68
C ILE A 17 10.59 -17.59 -58.57
N THR A 18 11.29 -18.26 -59.48
CA THR A 18 12.72 -18.12 -59.73
C THR A 18 12.96 -16.92 -60.64
N LEU A 19 13.77 -15.95 -60.22
CA LEU A 19 14.49 -15.08 -61.17
C LEU A 19 15.90 -14.78 -60.62
N SER A 20 16.91 -15.30 -61.33
CA SER A 20 18.31 -14.94 -61.18
C SER A 20 18.54 -13.53 -61.74
N GLY A 21 18.99 -12.60 -60.90
CA GLY A 21 19.44 -11.27 -61.28
C GLY A 21 20.65 -10.87 -60.44
N CYS A 22 21.70 -10.40 -61.10
CA CYS A 22 23.03 -10.17 -60.56
C CYS A 22 23.14 -8.81 -59.85
N ALA A 23 23.70 -8.83 -58.62
CA ALA A 23 24.41 -7.76 -57.89
C ALA A 23 23.79 -6.36 -57.73
N THR A 24 23.45 -5.98 -56.49
CA THR A 24 23.94 -4.76 -55.80
C THR A 24 23.48 -4.74 -54.32
N ALA A 25 24.38 -4.28 -53.44
CA ALA A 25 24.36 -4.33 -51.97
C ALA A 25 22.97 -4.30 -51.26
N GLU A 26 22.64 -5.40 -50.56
CA GLU A 26 21.61 -5.42 -49.53
C GLU A 26 22.14 -4.71 -48.28
N SER A 27 21.59 -3.54 -48.00
CA SER A 27 21.59 -3.02 -46.63
C SER A 27 20.72 -3.95 -45.81
N VAL A 28 21.34 -4.82 -45.03
CA VAL A 28 20.65 -5.61 -43.99
C VAL A 28 20.03 -4.60 -43.03
N SER A 29 18.72 -4.36 -43.17
CA SER A 29 17.94 -3.74 -42.10
C SER A 29 18.02 -4.66 -40.91
N ALA A 30 18.91 -4.33 -39.97
CA ALA A 30 18.88 -4.93 -38.65
C ALA A 30 17.45 -4.78 -38.10
N PRO A 31 16.86 -5.84 -37.51
CA PRO A 31 15.62 -5.67 -36.77
C PRO A 31 15.91 -4.59 -35.72
N SER A 32 15.24 -3.44 -35.87
CA SER A 32 15.24 -2.41 -34.85
C SER A 32 14.43 -2.97 -33.69
N SER A 33 15.08 -3.77 -32.85
CA SER A 33 14.63 -4.00 -31.50
C SER A 33 14.82 -2.69 -30.76
N SER A 34 13.85 -1.79 -30.92
CA SER A 34 13.67 -0.71 -29.96
C SER A 34 13.66 -1.36 -28.58
N PRO A 35 14.49 -0.92 -27.62
CA PRO A 35 14.35 -1.40 -26.25
C PRO A 35 12.94 -1.01 -25.83
N SER A 36 12.06 -2.00 -25.71
CA SER A 36 10.79 -1.83 -25.01
C SER A 36 11.17 -1.35 -23.61
N VAL A 37 10.82 -0.09 -23.31
CA VAL A 37 10.88 0.42 -21.96
C VAL A 37 10.09 -0.58 -21.11
N PRO A 38 10.67 -1.15 -20.05
CA PRO A 38 9.93 -2.10 -19.24
C PRO A 38 8.66 -1.42 -18.73
N ASP A 39 7.49 -2.01 -18.97
CA ASP A 39 6.24 -1.56 -18.39
C ASP A 39 6.37 -1.63 -16.86
N THR A 40 6.65 -0.49 -16.23
CA THR A 40 6.73 -0.42 -14.77
C THR A 40 5.33 -0.62 -14.22
N THR A 41 5.20 -1.59 -13.32
CA THR A 41 3.91 -1.86 -12.68
C THR A 41 3.54 -0.71 -11.74
N ALA A 42 2.24 -0.51 -11.46
CA ALA A 42 1.79 0.47 -10.47
C ALA A 42 2.46 0.25 -9.09
N ALA A 43 2.73 -1.01 -8.73
CA ALA A 43 3.47 -1.36 -7.52
C ALA A 43 4.90 -0.81 -7.55
N ASP A 44 5.62 -0.92 -8.66
CA ASP A 44 6.97 -0.36 -8.79
C ASP A 44 6.97 1.17 -8.71
N GLU A 45 5.95 1.80 -9.27
CA GLU A 45 5.80 3.25 -9.26
C GLU A 45 5.53 3.81 -7.86
N VAL A 46 4.57 3.23 -7.13
CA VAL A 46 4.26 3.66 -5.77
C VAL A 46 5.42 3.42 -4.81
N LEU A 47 6.17 2.32 -4.99
CA LEU A 47 7.38 2.05 -4.20
C LEU A 47 8.48 3.09 -4.47
N ARG A 48 8.67 3.48 -5.73
CA ARG A 48 9.62 4.55 -6.08
C ARG A 48 9.20 5.89 -5.48
N HIS A 49 7.90 6.20 -5.56
CA HIS A 49 7.35 7.44 -5.00
C HIS A 49 7.57 7.52 -3.49
N VAL A 50 7.17 6.48 -2.74
CA VAL A 50 7.27 6.51 -1.27
C VAL A 50 8.72 6.51 -0.78
N VAL A 51 9.65 5.89 -1.52
CA VAL A 51 11.10 6.00 -1.24
C VAL A 51 11.58 7.43 -1.48
N GLY A 52 11.10 8.10 -2.53
CA GLY A 52 11.35 9.53 -2.77
C GLY A 52 10.85 10.45 -1.65
N LEU A 53 9.82 10.03 -0.92
CA LEU A 53 9.30 10.70 0.28
C LEU A 53 10.09 10.37 1.57
N GLY A 54 11.16 9.56 1.48
CA GLY A 54 12.04 9.26 2.60
C GLY A 54 11.85 7.88 3.23
N ALA A 55 11.03 6.99 2.68
CA ALA A 55 10.86 5.61 3.17
C ALA A 55 12.06 4.69 2.87
N THR A 56 13.29 5.13 3.18
CA THR A 56 14.53 4.42 2.85
C THR A 56 14.69 3.07 3.59
N GLY A 57 13.95 2.87 4.68
CA GLY A 57 13.93 1.62 5.44
C GLY A 57 12.85 0.63 5.02
N LEU A 58 12.06 0.93 3.97
CA LEU A 58 10.94 0.12 3.48
C LEU A 58 11.42 -1.26 3.02
N ASP A 59 10.70 -2.32 3.41
CA ASP A 59 10.86 -3.65 2.81
C ASP A 59 10.11 -3.68 1.46
N ALA A 60 10.79 -3.25 0.40
CA ALA A 60 10.19 -3.15 -0.93
C ALA A 60 9.72 -4.50 -1.49
N THR A 61 10.35 -5.61 -1.08
CA THR A 61 9.95 -6.96 -1.50
C THR A 61 8.64 -7.37 -0.85
N ALA A 62 8.54 -7.20 0.48
CA ALA A 62 7.29 -7.47 1.20
C ALA A 62 6.15 -6.56 0.74
N ALA A 63 6.44 -5.27 0.52
CA ALA A 63 5.47 -4.31 0.03
C ALA A 63 4.97 -4.67 -1.38
N ARG A 64 5.86 -5.02 -2.32
CA ARG A 64 5.46 -5.48 -3.66
C ARG A 64 4.58 -6.72 -3.59
N ALA A 65 4.99 -7.73 -2.83
CA ALA A 65 4.23 -8.97 -2.68
C ALA A 65 2.83 -8.74 -2.07
N ALA A 66 2.71 -7.84 -1.10
CA ALA A 66 1.42 -7.44 -0.53
C ALA A 66 0.52 -6.77 -1.58
N LEU A 67 1.05 -5.79 -2.33
CA LEU A 67 0.30 -5.06 -3.35
C LEU A 67 -0.15 -5.97 -4.50
N GLU A 68 0.73 -6.85 -4.99
CA GLU A 68 0.40 -7.82 -6.05
C GLU A 68 -0.67 -8.83 -5.61
N SER A 69 -0.76 -9.11 -4.31
CA SER A 69 -1.78 -9.98 -3.74
C SER A 69 -3.02 -9.23 -3.25
N GLY A 70 -3.17 -7.96 -3.63
CA GLY A 70 -4.36 -7.15 -3.34
C GLY A 70 -4.46 -6.67 -1.89
N ARG A 71 -3.36 -6.68 -1.13
CA ARG A 71 -3.31 -6.17 0.25
C ARG A 71 -2.66 -4.79 0.30
N PRO A 72 -3.31 -3.79 0.92
CA PRO A 72 -2.66 -2.53 1.20
C PRO A 72 -1.47 -2.68 2.15
N TYR A 73 -0.56 -1.72 2.06
CA TYR A 73 0.67 -1.71 2.85
C TYR A 73 0.84 -0.33 3.51
N LEU A 74 1.03 -0.29 4.83
CA LEU A 74 1.31 0.95 5.57
C LEU A 74 2.80 1.05 5.88
N VAL A 75 3.41 2.22 5.66
CA VAL A 75 4.79 2.50 6.05
C VAL A 75 4.86 3.80 6.85
N GLY A 76 5.60 3.76 7.96
CA GLY A 76 5.95 4.96 8.72
C GLY A 76 7.03 5.72 7.97
N LEU A 77 6.76 6.97 7.62
CA LEU A 77 7.73 7.85 6.99
C LEU A 77 8.56 8.54 8.09
N PRO A 78 9.89 8.59 7.95
CA PRO A 78 10.73 9.26 8.93
C PRO A 78 10.50 10.76 8.90
N ASP A 79 10.54 11.38 10.08
CA ASP A 79 10.74 12.82 10.22
C ASP A 79 11.91 13.09 11.19
N GLY A 80 13.10 13.30 10.63
CA GLY A 80 14.32 13.43 11.41
C GLY A 80 14.54 12.25 12.38
N ALA A 81 14.82 12.56 13.65
CA ALA A 81 15.06 11.55 14.69
C ALA A 81 13.80 10.79 15.16
N SER A 82 12.60 11.19 14.72
CA SER A 82 11.32 10.57 15.10
C SER A 82 10.65 9.88 13.91
N VAL A 83 10.01 8.74 14.17
CA VAL A 83 9.62 7.78 13.12
C VAL A 83 8.11 7.78 12.84
N ALA A 84 7.32 8.58 13.56
CA ALA A 84 5.88 8.35 13.69
C ALA A 84 5.02 9.57 13.33
N CYS A 85 5.53 10.47 12.49
CA CYS A 85 4.87 11.74 12.23
C CYS A 85 4.08 11.75 10.92
N HIS A 86 4.54 10.96 9.95
CA HIS A 86 3.87 10.75 8.69
C HIS A 86 3.71 9.25 8.44
N THR A 87 2.60 8.86 7.82
CA THR A 87 2.35 7.48 7.40
C THR A 87 1.94 7.49 5.94
N ALA A 88 2.56 6.63 5.13
CA ALA A 88 2.11 6.38 3.77
C ALA A 88 1.33 5.06 3.71
N LEU A 89 0.21 5.10 3.00
CA LEU A 89 -0.62 3.96 2.62
C LEU A 89 -0.42 3.71 1.12
N LEU A 90 0.04 2.52 0.80
CA LEU A 90 0.17 2.01 -0.55
C LEU A 90 -1.05 1.13 -0.83
N VAL A 91 -1.79 1.46 -1.88
CA VAL A 91 -3.02 0.76 -2.27
C VAL A 91 -2.75 -0.06 -3.54
N PRO A 92 -3.18 -1.34 -3.61
CA PRO A 92 -3.04 -2.15 -4.80
C PRO A 92 -3.61 -1.46 -6.05
N GLY A 93 -2.85 -1.44 -7.13
CA GLY A 93 -3.24 -0.80 -8.40
C GLY A 93 -3.10 0.73 -8.44
N SER A 94 -2.73 1.38 -7.34
CA SER A 94 -2.40 2.81 -7.32
C SER A 94 -0.90 3.04 -7.54
N ALA A 95 -0.55 3.99 -8.41
CA ALA A 95 0.82 4.45 -8.62
C ALA A 95 1.29 5.51 -7.59
N ALA A 96 0.35 6.14 -6.89
CA ALA A 96 0.63 7.16 -5.88
C ALA A 96 0.27 6.67 -4.47
N PRO A 97 1.11 7.00 -3.46
CA PRO A 97 0.77 6.72 -2.07
C PRO A 97 -0.24 7.74 -1.54
N TRP A 98 -1.03 7.31 -0.56
CA TRP A 98 -1.83 8.19 0.27
C TRP A 98 -1.08 8.50 1.56
N ILE A 99 -1.13 9.74 2.00
CA ILE A 99 -0.32 10.26 3.09
C ILE A 99 -1.20 10.73 4.23
N LEU A 100 -0.93 10.23 5.43
CA LEU A 100 -1.37 10.86 6.66
C LEU A 100 -0.32 11.88 7.11
N ASN A 101 -0.70 13.15 7.14
CA ASN A 101 0.17 14.27 7.52
C ASN A 101 0.16 14.57 9.03
N ALA A 102 -0.08 13.57 9.87
CA ALA A 102 -0.17 13.70 11.32
C ALA A 102 -0.02 12.33 12.01
N ALA A 103 0.02 12.35 13.35
CA ALA A 103 -0.11 11.14 14.15
C ALA A 103 -1.50 10.49 13.97
N ILE A 104 -1.54 9.15 14.01
CA ILE A 104 -2.80 8.38 13.97
C ILE A 104 -3.54 8.55 15.30
N LYS A 105 -4.81 8.97 15.23
CA LYS A 105 -5.66 9.19 16.41
C LYS A 105 -6.92 8.31 16.38
N ALA A 106 -7.60 8.19 17.50
CA ALA A 106 -8.81 7.37 17.62
C ALA A 106 -9.98 7.94 16.79
N GLU A 107 -10.08 9.27 16.71
CA GLU A 107 -11.07 9.98 15.89
C GLU A 107 -10.84 9.73 14.40
N GLY A 108 -9.59 9.47 14.02
CA GLY A 108 -9.15 9.24 12.65
C GLY A 108 -8.93 10.50 11.82
N ALA A 109 -8.49 10.30 10.58
CA ALA A 109 -8.30 11.36 9.60
C ALA A 109 -8.34 10.79 8.17
N ALA A 110 -8.75 11.64 7.22
CA ALA A 110 -8.58 11.35 5.80
C ALA A 110 -7.09 11.38 5.44
N LEU A 111 -6.68 10.47 4.56
CA LEU A 111 -5.37 10.56 3.92
C LEU A 111 -5.46 11.47 2.70
N GLU A 112 -4.36 12.16 2.43
CA GLU A 112 -4.21 13.10 1.34
C GLU A 112 -3.19 12.58 0.33
N THR A 113 -3.21 13.07 -0.91
CA THR A 113 -2.17 12.76 -1.89
C THR A 113 -0.91 13.59 -1.69
N ASP A 114 -1.04 14.74 -1.04
CA ASP A 114 0.04 15.68 -0.83
C ASP A 114 0.80 15.36 0.46
N TYR A 115 2.13 15.37 0.36
CA TYR A 115 3.01 15.26 1.52
C TYR A 115 3.26 16.65 2.11
N ALA A 116 2.77 16.88 3.34
CA ALA A 116 2.88 18.15 4.04
C ALA A 116 3.50 17.95 5.43
N GLN A 117 4.63 18.60 5.72
CA GLN A 117 5.38 18.46 6.98
C GLN A 117 4.76 19.20 8.19
N VAL A 118 3.47 19.51 8.16
CA VAL A 118 2.86 20.39 9.16
C VAL A 118 2.69 19.65 10.49
N GLY A 119 3.24 20.22 11.57
CA GLY A 119 2.98 19.76 12.95
C GLY A 119 3.96 18.73 13.52
N CYS A 120 5.03 18.40 12.79
CA CYS A 120 5.99 17.36 13.16
C CYS A 120 7.29 17.89 13.78
N SER A 121 7.22 19.01 14.50
CA SER A 121 8.38 19.48 15.27
C SER A 121 8.76 18.43 16.32
N GLY A 122 9.91 17.76 16.16
CA GLY A 122 10.49 16.71 17.01
C GLY A 122 10.76 17.08 18.48
N ARG A 123 9.97 17.97 19.06
CA ARG A 123 9.79 18.12 20.50
C ARG A 123 9.04 16.89 20.99
N SER A 124 9.77 15.97 21.61
CA SER A 124 9.19 15.00 22.52
C SER A 124 8.36 15.76 23.55
N VAL A 125 7.03 15.66 23.44
CA VAL A 125 6.14 16.11 24.51
C VAL A 125 6.45 15.19 25.70
N PRO A 126 6.93 15.72 26.84
CA PRO A 126 7.14 14.90 28.03
C PRO A 126 5.84 14.15 28.33
N ALA A 127 5.96 12.88 28.72
CA ALA A 127 4.81 12.02 29.02
C ALA A 127 3.83 12.79 29.90
N SER A 128 2.60 12.98 29.40
CA SER A 128 1.59 13.75 30.12
C SER A 128 1.33 13.07 31.45
N THR A 129 1.50 13.81 32.54
CA THR A 129 1.11 13.38 33.89
C THR A 129 -0.39 13.63 34.14
N THR A 130 -1.10 14.17 33.15
CA THR A 130 -2.55 14.34 33.17
C THR A 130 -3.18 13.00 32.81
N PRO A 131 -4.18 12.51 33.58
CA PRO A 131 -4.96 11.34 33.20
C PRO A 131 -5.43 11.46 31.76
N SER A 132 -5.25 10.40 30.97
CA SER A 132 -5.69 10.38 29.57
C SER A 132 -7.15 10.81 29.49
N ALA A 133 -7.44 11.78 28.62
CA ALA A 133 -8.81 12.11 28.27
C ALA A 133 -9.53 10.82 27.80
N PRO A 134 -10.87 10.72 27.99
CA PRO A 134 -11.63 9.63 27.42
C PRO A 134 -11.30 9.51 25.94
N ILE A 135 -10.99 8.30 25.50
CA ILE A 135 -10.79 7.99 24.09
C ILE A 135 -12.09 8.33 23.36
N ALA A 136 -12.05 9.34 22.50
CA ALA A 136 -13.18 9.63 21.62
C ALA A 136 -13.32 8.51 20.58
N PRO A 137 -14.55 8.11 20.24
CA PRO A 137 -14.78 7.15 19.15
C PRO A 137 -14.36 7.76 17.81
N MET A 138 -14.22 6.90 16.80
CA MET A 138 -14.01 7.32 15.41
C MET A 138 -15.07 8.35 14.99
N ASP A 139 -14.63 9.42 14.32
CA ASP A 139 -15.54 10.39 13.72
C ASP A 139 -16.14 9.79 12.43
N THR A 140 -17.33 9.21 12.57
CA THR A 140 -18.04 8.57 11.46
C THR A 140 -18.41 9.55 10.36
N ALA A 141 -18.73 10.80 10.70
CA ALA A 141 -19.10 11.84 9.74
C ALA A 141 -17.88 12.27 8.91
N ALA A 142 -16.71 12.42 9.55
CA ALA A 142 -15.46 12.69 8.85
C ALA A 142 -15.05 11.52 7.96
N ALA A 143 -15.22 10.28 8.43
CA ALA A 143 -14.94 9.10 7.62
C ALA A 143 -15.85 9.07 6.37
N GLU A 144 -17.16 9.29 6.54
CA GLU A 144 -18.13 9.35 5.42
C GLU A 144 -17.84 10.51 4.46
N ALA A 145 -17.38 11.65 4.96
CA ALA A 145 -16.91 12.74 4.12
C ALA A 145 -15.70 12.34 3.28
N ALA A 146 -14.68 11.75 3.90
CA ALA A 146 -13.50 11.23 3.20
C ALA A 146 -13.89 10.21 2.12
N GLN A 147 -14.82 9.32 2.43
CA GLN A 147 -15.35 8.34 1.46
C GLN A 147 -15.97 9.02 0.24
N ARG A 148 -16.83 10.03 0.45
CA ARG A 148 -17.47 10.79 -0.63
C ARG A 148 -16.46 11.56 -1.48
N GLU A 149 -15.35 11.98 -0.88
CA GLU A 149 -14.23 12.64 -1.54
C GLU A 149 -13.26 11.66 -2.22
N GLY A 150 -13.49 10.34 -2.11
CA GLY A 150 -12.60 9.34 -2.68
C GLY A 150 -11.25 9.26 -1.96
N LYS A 151 -11.23 9.54 -0.66
CA LYS A 151 -10.03 9.47 0.19
C LYS A 151 -10.11 8.28 1.15
N PRO A 152 -9.03 7.50 1.31
CA PRO A 152 -8.96 6.53 2.39
C PRO A 152 -8.98 7.24 3.75
N PHE A 153 -9.49 6.56 4.77
CA PHE A 153 -9.59 7.08 6.14
C PHE A 153 -8.86 6.14 7.10
N ILE A 154 -8.01 6.68 7.97
CA ILE A 154 -7.22 5.91 8.94
C ILE A 154 -7.55 6.33 10.36
N TYR A 155 -7.69 5.38 11.26
CA TYR A 155 -7.99 5.63 12.66
C TYR A 155 -7.37 4.58 13.57
N ALA A 156 -7.02 4.99 14.78
CA ALA A 156 -6.59 4.08 15.82
C ALA A 156 -7.79 3.35 16.42
N ILE A 157 -7.59 2.09 16.79
CA ILE A 157 -8.51 1.31 17.59
C ILE A 157 -7.86 1.09 18.96
N PRO A 158 -8.27 1.86 19.97
CA PRO A 158 -7.74 1.72 21.32
C PRO A 158 -8.24 0.46 22.02
N ASN A 159 -7.48 -0.03 23.01
CA ASN A 159 -7.91 -1.07 23.92
C ASN A 159 -7.37 -0.75 25.32
N GLY A 160 -8.26 -0.57 26.29
CA GLY A 160 -7.89 -0.17 27.65
C GLY A 160 -7.08 1.13 27.64
N THR A 161 -5.86 1.08 28.19
CA THR A 161 -4.95 2.24 28.25
C THR A 161 -4.08 2.40 27.01
N ASN A 162 -4.14 1.49 26.03
CA ASN A 162 -3.37 1.57 24.80
C ASN A 162 -4.14 2.37 23.72
N PRO A 163 -3.76 3.63 23.42
CA PRO A 163 -4.48 4.49 22.48
C PRO A 163 -4.26 4.12 21.01
N THR A 164 -3.33 3.21 20.69
CA THR A 164 -3.06 2.78 19.30
C THR A 164 -2.81 1.27 19.28
N CYS A 165 -3.80 0.55 19.80
CA CYS A 165 -3.72 -0.88 19.97
C CYS A 165 -3.73 -1.61 18.63
N ASN A 166 -4.65 -1.21 17.75
CA ASN A 166 -4.60 -1.50 16.32
C ASN A 166 -4.82 -0.21 15.55
N VAL A 167 -4.61 -0.29 14.26
CA VAL A 167 -5.00 0.76 13.31
C VAL A 167 -5.90 0.14 12.28
N ALA A 168 -6.97 0.84 11.91
CA ALA A 168 -7.81 0.48 10.79
C ALA A 168 -7.70 1.53 9.69
N VAL A 169 -7.82 1.06 8.46
CA VAL A 169 -7.83 1.85 7.24
C VAL A 169 -9.08 1.45 6.47
N ARG A 170 -9.95 2.41 6.21
CA ARG A 170 -11.07 2.26 5.28
C ARG A 170 -10.65 2.82 3.93
N LEU A 171 -10.67 1.98 2.90
CA LEU A 171 -10.37 2.38 1.53
C LEU A 171 -11.58 3.07 0.88
N THR A 172 -11.35 3.65 -0.30
CA THR A 172 -12.33 4.41 -1.08
C THR A 172 -13.48 3.57 -1.64
N ASP A 173 -13.37 2.25 -1.60
CA ASP A 173 -14.44 1.29 -1.90
C ASP A 173 -15.26 0.92 -0.65
N GLY A 174 -14.86 1.42 0.52
CA GLY A 174 -15.49 1.15 1.81
C GLY A 174 -14.92 -0.10 2.50
N THR A 175 -14.00 -0.82 1.86
CA THR A 175 -13.36 -1.99 2.44
C THR A 175 -12.47 -1.58 3.60
N GLU A 176 -12.66 -2.25 4.74
CA GLU A 176 -11.85 -2.04 5.93
C GLU A 176 -10.68 -3.02 6.01
N TRP A 177 -9.53 -2.49 6.40
CA TRP A 177 -8.26 -3.20 6.53
C TRP A 177 -7.60 -2.85 7.86
N PHE A 178 -6.95 -3.83 8.47
CA PHE A 178 -6.41 -3.72 9.81
C PHE A 178 -4.90 -3.93 9.83
N LEU A 179 -4.21 -3.01 10.49
CA LEU A 179 -2.85 -3.18 10.94
C LEU A 179 -2.89 -3.97 12.25
N ASN A 180 -2.58 -5.26 12.16
CA ASN A 180 -2.66 -6.21 13.27
C ASN A 180 -1.41 -6.20 14.15
N ARG A 181 -1.07 -5.02 14.67
CA ARG A 181 0.02 -4.80 15.61
C ARG A 181 -0.17 -3.50 16.37
N SER A 182 0.26 -3.49 17.62
CA SER A 182 0.36 -2.27 18.42
C SER A 182 1.49 -1.36 17.93
N THR A 183 1.43 -0.08 18.29
CA THR A 183 2.41 1.00 17.99
C THR A 183 2.38 1.62 16.59
N GLY A 184 1.41 1.29 15.74
CA GLY A 184 1.31 1.86 14.39
C GLY A 184 2.36 1.30 13.42
N PRO A 185 2.46 1.83 12.18
CA PRO A 185 3.29 1.26 11.12
C PRO A 185 4.80 1.42 11.38
N THR A 186 5.62 0.46 10.92
CA THR A 186 7.10 0.54 11.04
C THR A 186 7.73 1.29 9.85
N LYS A 187 9.03 1.63 9.96
CA LYS A 187 9.87 2.03 8.82
C LYS A 187 9.95 1.00 7.71
N ARG A 188 9.95 -0.29 8.06
CA ARG A 188 9.90 -1.39 7.07
C ARG A 188 8.54 -1.49 6.39
N GLY A 189 7.52 -0.96 7.05
CA GLY A 189 6.13 -1.05 6.70
C GLY A 189 5.51 -2.40 7.08
N ASN A 190 4.21 -2.50 6.86
CA ASN A 190 3.38 -3.59 7.33
C ASN A 190 2.21 -3.79 6.36
N GLU A 191 1.98 -5.04 5.96
CA GLU A 191 0.78 -5.41 5.23
C GLU A 191 -0.46 -5.34 6.13
N LEU A 192 -1.58 -4.96 5.53
CA LEU A 192 -2.87 -4.96 6.22
C LEU A 192 -3.63 -6.26 5.97
N GLY A 193 -4.42 -6.66 6.96
CA GLY A 193 -5.32 -7.82 6.89
C GLY A 193 -6.78 -7.42 6.85
N ARG A 194 -7.63 -8.27 6.26
CA ARG A 194 -9.10 -8.10 6.27
C ARG A 194 -9.75 -8.44 7.60
N VAL A 195 -9.01 -9.12 8.47
CA VAL A 195 -9.47 -9.55 9.80
C VAL A 195 -8.67 -8.81 10.84
N GLN A 196 -9.35 -8.13 11.75
CA GLN A 196 -8.74 -7.52 12.92
C GLN A 196 -8.24 -8.61 13.86
N LYS A 197 -6.95 -8.57 14.19
CA LYS A 197 -6.30 -9.43 15.16
C LYS A 197 -5.66 -8.52 16.21
N GLN A 198 -6.03 -8.69 17.47
CA GLN A 198 -5.61 -7.82 18.58
C GLN A 198 -4.19 -8.14 19.10
N TYR A 199 -3.23 -8.35 18.20
CA TYR A 199 -1.87 -8.69 18.61
C TYR A 199 -1.17 -7.54 19.32
N GLY A 200 -0.59 -7.82 20.49
CA GLY A 200 0.10 -6.81 21.31
C GLY A 200 -0.84 -5.83 22.03
N CYS A 201 -2.13 -6.18 22.12
CA CYS A 201 -3.18 -5.39 22.79
C CYS A 201 -3.41 -5.75 24.26
N THR A 202 -2.50 -6.51 24.87
CA THR A 202 -2.58 -6.80 26.31
C THR A 202 -2.35 -5.51 27.09
N ASN A 203 -3.29 -5.23 27.99
CA ASN A 203 -3.42 -4.00 28.77
C ASN A 203 -2.36 -3.92 29.88
N GLY A 204 -1.07 -4.14 29.56
CA GLY A 204 -0.04 -4.46 30.56
C GLY A 204 -0.37 -5.69 31.42
N GLU A 205 -1.35 -6.50 31.00
CA GLU A 205 -1.86 -7.62 31.77
C GLU A 205 -0.84 -8.75 31.71
N VAL A 206 -0.15 -8.98 32.83
CA VAL A 206 0.64 -10.18 33.06
C VAL A 206 -0.34 -11.35 32.99
N VAL A 207 -0.32 -12.11 31.90
CA VAL A 207 -1.04 -13.39 31.83
C VAL A 207 -0.43 -14.28 32.92
N PRO A 208 -1.19 -14.68 33.97
CA PRO A 208 -0.64 -15.55 35.01
C PRO A 208 -0.13 -16.85 34.38
N GLY A 209 1.19 -17.07 34.45
CA GLY A 209 1.84 -18.29 33.93
C GLY A 209 2.63 -18.11 32.63
N VAL A 210 2.67 -16.93 32.01
CA VAL A 210 3.59 -16.66 30.88
C VAL A 210 4.77 -15.84 31.42
N PRO A 211 6.02 -16.37 31.40
CA PRO A 211 7.18 -15.60 31.81
C PRO A 211 7.32 -14.35 30.95
N ALA A 212 7.47 -13.18 31.59
CA ALA A 212 7.88 -11.97 30.89
C ALA A 212 9.25 -12.22 30.27
N GLY A 213 9.30 -12.31 28.94
CA GLY A 213 10.54 -12.51 28.20
C GLY A 213 11.44 -11.28 28.32
N ASN A 214 12.68 -11.50 28.76
CA ASN A 214 13.77 -10.52 28.75
C ASN A 214 14.15 -10.07 27.34
#